data_AF-A0A2E2ZF04-F1
#
_entry.id   AF-A0A2E2ZF04-F1
#
_cell.length_a   1.000
_cell.length_b   1.000
_cell.length_c   1.000
_cell.angle_alpha   90.00
_cell.angle_beta   90.00
_cell.angle_gamma   90.00
#
_symmetry.space_group_name_H-M   'P 1'
#
loop_
_entity.id
_entity.type
_entity.pdbx_description
1 polymer ?
#
loop_
_entity_poly.entity_id
_entity_poly.type
_entity_poly.pdbx_seq_one_letter_code
_entity_poly.pdbx_strand_id
1 'polypeptide(L)'
;MDPLSQGTVGAAFAQSAANKNNIFKIGIIGFIAGLAPDLDVLIQSSNDPILSLEYHRQFSHSLFFIPIGSLIVALLIFPWVKKAMSFKLVYLVSFLGYATHGLLDACTSYGTLLLWPFSYERITWNNISIVDPIFTIPTLIFVICALMTKRKKFSFFAIGWILFYLIFGLVQYERTLSAAKDLASSRGHSAERLTLKPSFGNLILWKSIYKHEENFYVDAIRTVQSSHWCSGESTRAFSYKQHLPKLNRDSQQAKDIERFRWFSQDYLGYQKEKKLVTDIRYSMLPNQIEAMWGLVIDETLDFEKHASWWTGRSLEPSELDLFLEMLIGKGCSDNDKKI
;
A
#
# COMPACT_ATOMS: atom_id res chain seq x y z
N MET A 1 0.42 1.33 -4.75
CA MET A 1 0.61 0.27 -5.75
C MET A 1 1.94 0.51 -6.43
N ASP A 2 2.58 -0.49 -7.02
CA ASP A 2 3.82 -0.28 -7.78
C ASP A 2 3.57 0.65 -9.00
N PRO A 3 4.59 1.41 -9.45
CA PRO A 3 4.44 2.36 -10.55
C PRO A 3 3.97 1.72 -11.86
N LEU A 4 4.40 0.49 -12.17
CA LEU A 4 4.02 -0.16 -13.42
C LEU A 4 2.51 -0.43 -13.45
N SER A 5 1.95 -0.90 -12.34
CA SER A 5 0.49 -1.01 -12.17
C SER A 5 -0.22 0.33 -12.34
N GLN A 6 0.27 1.39 -11.70
CA GLN A 6 -0.36 2.71 -11.75
C GLN A 6 -0.41 3.28 -13.18
N GLY A 7 0.72 3.25 -13.89
CA GLY A 7 0.76 3.67 -15.28
C GLY A 7 -0.12 2.79 -16.18
N THR A 8 -0.10 1.46 -15.97
CA THR A 8 -0.89 0.53 -16.78
C THR A 8 -2.39 0.75 -16.62
N VAL A 9 -2.87 0.95 -15.39
CA VAL A 9 -4.28 1.26 -15.10
C VAL A 9 -4.66 2.61 -15.70
N GLY A 10 -3.81 3.64 -15.53
CA GLY A 10 -4.04 4.95 -16.14
C GLY A 10 -4.14 4.89 -17.68
N ALA A 11 -3.29 4.08 -18.31
CA ALA A 11 -3.33 3.82 -19.75
C ALA A 11 -4.63 3.12 -20.16
N ALA A 12 -5.05 2.09 -19.42
CA ALA A 12 -6.28 1.34 -19.69
C ALA A 12 -7.51 2.26 -19.69
N PHE A 13 -7.65 3.13 -18.69
CA PHE A 13 -8.76 4.07 -18.60
C PHE A 13 -8.69 5.15 -19.68
N ALA A 14 -7.52 5.74 -19.95
CA ALA A 14 -7.37 6.71 -21.02
C ALA A 14 -7.73 6.14 -22.40
N GLN A 15 -7.29 4.91 -22.71
CA GLN A 15 -7.58 4.24 -23.98
C GLN A 15 -9.07 3.99 -24.23
N SER A 16 -9.91 3.96 -23.18
CA SER A 16 -11.36 3.79 -23.32
C SER A 16 -12.01 4.97 -24.07
N ALA A 17 -11.42 6.16 -23.96
CA ALA A 17 -11.83 7.38 -24.66
C ALA A 17 -11.15 7.55 -26.04
N ALA A 18 -10.35 6.58 -26.48
CA ALA A 18 -9.59 6.67 -27.72
C ALA A 18 -10.35 6.22 -28.97
N ASN A 19 -9.86 6.68 -30.12
CA ASN A 19 -10.22 6.22 -31.45
C ASN A 19 -9.04 5.44 -32.06
N LYS A 20 -9.29 4.69 -33.15
CA LYS A 20 -8.28 3.86 -33.83
C LYS A 20 -6.98 4.61 -34.23
N ASN A 21 -7.07 5.92 -34.48
CA ASN A 21 -5.97 6.75 -34.97
C ASN A 21 -5.09 7.35 -33.86
N ASN A 22 -5.60 7.44 -32.62
CA ASN A 22 -4.91 8.14 -31.52
C ASN A 22 -4.70 7.29 -30.26
N ILE A 23 -5.18 6.04 -30.25
CA ILE A 23 -5.07 5.11 -29.11
C ILE A 23 -3.65 4.95 -28.55
N PHE A 24 -2.63 5.00 -29.41
CA PHE A 24 -1.24 4.96 -28.97
C PHE A 24 -0.85 6.17 -28.15
N LYS A 25 -1.09 7.38 -28.67
CA LYS A 25 -0.77 8.63 -27.98
C LYS A 25 -1.59 8.77 -26.71
N ILE A 26 -2.88 8.43 -26.76
CA ILE A 26 -3.78 8.46 -25.59
C ILE A 26 -3.31 7.49 -24.51
N GLY A 27 -2.91 6.27 -24.88
CA GLY A 27 -2.37 5.29 -23.93
C GLY A 27 -1.12 5.80 -23.21
N ILE A 28 -0.18 6.41 -23.93
CA ILE A 28 1.02 7.01 -23.33
C ILE A 28 0.67 8.16 -22.39
N ILE A 29 -0.23 9.05 -22.79
CA ILE A 29 -0.64 10.18 -21.93
C ILE A 29 -1.32 9.66 -20.66
N GLY A 30 -2.20 8.67 -20.79
CA GLY A 30 -2.84 8.01 -19.66
C GLY A 30 -1.84 7.33 -18.73
N PHE A 31 -0.83 6.67 -19.29
CA PHE A 31 0.25 6.04 -18.52
C PHE A 31 1.03 7.08 -17.70
N ILE A 32 1.47 8.16 -18.34
CA ILE A 32 2.20 9.24 -17.66
C ILE A 32 1.33 9.92 -16.60
N ALA A 33 0.07 10.21 -16.93
CA ALA A 33 -0.85 10.82 -15.98
C ALA A 33 -1.15 9.90 -14.78
N GLY A 34 -1.23 8.59 -15.01
CA GLY A 34 -1.35 7.58 -13.97
C GLY A 34 -0.11 7.44 -13.10
N LEU A 35 1.07 7.92 -13.53
CA LEU A 35 2.29 7.95 -12.71
C LEU A 35 2.49 9.27 -11.96
N ALA A 36 1.88 10.35 -12.46
CA ALA A 36 2.18 11.71 -12.00
C ALA A 36 1.97 11.96 -10.49
N PRO A 37 0.98 11.35 -9.80
CA PRO A 37 0.82 11.55 -8.35
C PRO A 37 2.05 11.17 -7.52
N ASP A 38 2.76 10.11 -7.90
CA ASP A 38 3.97 9.63 -7.19
C ASP A 38 5.20 10.51 -7.39
N LEU A 39 5.11 11.60 -8.15
CA LEU A 39 6.15 12.64 -8.18
C LEU A 39 6.27 13.36 -6.83
N ASP A 40 5.35 13.13 -5.89
CA ASP A 40 5.46 13.53 -4.49
C ASP A 40 6.69 12.92 -3.77
N VAL A 41 7.31 11.88 -4.32
CA VAL A 41 8.60 11.34 -3.84
C VAL A 41 9.72 12.38 -3.88
N LEU A 42 9.58 13.43 -4.70
CA LEU A 42 10.51 14.55 -4.76
C LEU A 42 10.36 15.50 -3.56
N ILE A 43 9.26 15.41 -2.81
CA ILE A 43 9.01 16.17 -1.57
C ILE A 43 9.68 15.42 -0.42
N GLN A 44 10.96 15.70 -0.21
CA GLN A 44 11.78 15.07 0.83
C GLN A 44 12.78 16.08 1.42
N SER A 45 13.28 15.78 2.62
CA SER A 45 14.28 16.58 3.32
C SER A 45 15.43 15.69 3.76
N SER A 46 16.66 16.18 3.65
CA SER A 46 17.85 15.48 4.16
C SER A 46 17.89 15.47 5.70
N ASN A 47 17.22 16.42 6.34
CA ASN A 47 17.25 16.61 7.79
C ASN A 47 16.00 16.07 8.47
N ASP A 48 14.85 16.09 7.78
CA ASP A 48 13.57 15.57 8.28
C ASP A 48 13.19 14.30 7.52
N PRO A 49 13.45 13.11 8.07
CA PRO A 49 13.16 11.85 7.41
C PRO A 49 11.67 11.53 7.30
N ILE A 50 10.82 12.19 8.09
CA ILE A 50 9.39 11.90 8.13
C ILE A 50 8.63 12.67 7.05
N LEU A 51 9.21 13.77 6.55
CA LEU A 51 8.57 14.64 5.56
C LEU A 51 8.08 13.87 4.33
N SER A 52 8.90 12.95 3.81
CA SER A 52 8.54 12.15 2.64
C SER A 52 7.37 11.22 2.93
N LEU A 53 7.26 10.65 4.13
CA LEU A 53 6.16 9.78 4.54
C LEU A 53 4.84 10.53 4.70
N GLU A 54 4.90 11.79 5.15
CA GLU A 54 3.72 12.63 5.32
C GLU A 54 3.13 13.10 4.00
N TYR A 55 3.99 13.53 3.08
CA TYR A 55 3.57 14.04 1.78
C TYR A 55 3.30 12.94 0.76
N HIS A 56 3.93 11.77 0.90
CA HIS A 56 3.65 10.65 0.02
C HIS A 56 2.21 10.16 0.22
N ARG A 57 1.43 10.18 -0.86
CA ARG A 57 -0.02 9.89 -0.89
C ARG A 57 -0.90 10.90 -0.15
N GLN A 58 -0.46 12.16 -0.12
CA GLN A 58 -1.20 13.28 0.46
C GLN A 58 -2.05 13.99 -0.62
N PHE A 59 -1.78 15.27 -0.89
CA PHE A 59 -2.62 16.10 -1.76
C PHE A 59 -2.64 15.60 -3.20
N SER A 60 -1.51 15.12 -3.72
CA SER A 60 -1.32 14.55 -5.07
C SER A 60 -2.28 13.39 -5.37
N HIS A 61 -2.67 12.64 -4.34
CA HIS A 61 -3.53 11.45 -4.47
C HIS A 61 -4.98 11.71 -4.08
N SER A 62 -5.31 12.94 -3.66
CA SER A 62 -6.65 13.30 -3.21
C SER A 62 -7.63 13.46 -4.37
N LEU A 63 -8.91 13.13 -4.14
CA LEU A 63 -9.96 13.31 -5.13
C LEU A 63 -10.14 14.78 -5.52
N PHE A 64 -9.94 15.68 -4.56
CA PHE A 64 -10.04 17.12 -4.76
C PHE A 64 -8.95 17.64 -5.72
N PHE A 65 -7.75 17.07 -5.68
CA PHE A 65 -6.64 17.53 -6.50
C PHE A 65 -6.65 16.96 -7.92
N ILE A 66 -7.45 15.92 -8.22
CA ILE A 66 -7.51 15.30 -9.56
C ILE A 66 -7.66 16.34 -10.69
N PRO A 67 -8.62 17.29 -10.68
CA PRO A 67 -8.77 18.24 -11.77
C PRO A 67 -7.53 19.14 -11.97
N ILE A 68 -6.86 19.49 -10.87
CA ILE A 68 -5.67 20.37 -10.84
C ILE A 68 -4.44 19.58 -11.32
N GLY A 69 -4.17 18.42 -10.73
CA GLY A 69 -3.07 17.54 -11.12
C GLY A 69 -3.16 17.13 -12.59
N SER A 70 -4.36 16.79 -13.05
CA SER A 70 -4.62 16.46 -14.46
C SER A 70 -4.37 17.65 -15.40
N LEU A 71 -4.70 18.87 -14.95
CA LEU A 71 -4.44 20.09 -15.71
C LEU A 71 -2.94 20.35 -15.84
N ILE A 72 -2.18 20.17 -14.75
CA ILE A 72 -0.72 20.30 -14.76
C ILE A 72 -0.11 19.31 -15.74
N VAL A 73 -0.49 18.03 -15.66
CA VAL A 73 -0.01 17.00 -16.60
C VAL A 73 -0.37 17.37 -18.05
N ALA A 74 -1.61 17.80 -18.29
CA ALA A 74 -2.05 18.17 -19.63
C ALA A 74 -1.28 19.37 -20.19
N LEU A 75 -1.04 20.41 -19.39
CA LEU A 75 -0.27 21.59 -19.77
C LEU A 75 1.17 21.25 -20.10
N LEU A 76 1.80 20.39 -19.31
CA LEU A 76 3.16 19.90 -19.58
C LEU A 76 3.19 19.11 -20.89
N ILE A 77 2.26 18.18 -21.09
CA ILE A 77 2.26 17.27 -22.25
C ILE A 77 1.85 17.96 -23.56
N PHE A 78 0.92 18.92 -23.51
CA PHE A 78 0.27 19.49 -24.69
C PHE A 78 1.22 20.05 -25.76
N PRO A 79 2.32 20.78 -25.43
CA PRO A 79 3.28 21.26 -26.42
C PRO A 79 3.82 20.19 -27.38
N TRP A 80 3.99 18.96 -26.92
CA TRP A 80 4.51 17.85 -27.74
C TRP A 80 3.44 17.16 -28.59
N VAL A 81 2.16 17.35 -28.28
CA VAL A 81 1.04 16.66 -28.94
C VAL A 81 0.03 17.58 -29.63
N LYS A 82 0.18 18.90 -29.51
CA LYS A 82 -0.75 19.93 -30.04
C LYS A 82 -1.04 19.83 -31.53
N LYS A 83 -0.10 19.29 -32.32
CA LYS A 83 -0.30 19.07 -33.78
C LYS A 83 -1.27 17.93 -34.09
N ALA A 84 -1.50 17.03 -33.13
CA ALA A 84 -2.26 15.80 -33.34
C ALA A 84 -3.54 15.70 -32.50
N MET A 85 -3.64 16.45 -31.40
CA MET A 85 -4.75 16.36 -30.45
C MET A 85 -5.09 17.74 -29.90
N SER A 86 -6.38 17.98 -29.67
CA SER A 86 -6.85 19.19 -28.99
C SER A 86 -6.51 19.16 -27.51
N PHE A 87 -6.35 20.33 -26.89
CA PHE A 87 -6.07 20.44 -25.46
C PHE A 87 -7.17 19.77 -24.61
N LYS A 88 -8.45 19.93 -25.00
CA LYS A 88 -9.59 19.29 -24.33
C LYS A 88 -9.44 17.78 -24.27
N LEU A 89 -8.97 17.15 -25.36
CA LEU A 89 -8.75 15.71 -25.38
C LEU A 89 -7.57 15.30 -24.50
N VAL A 90 -6.44 16.04 -24.56
CA VAL A 90 -5.27 15.79 -23.70
C VAL A 90 -5.66 15.90 -22.22
N TYR A 91 -6.37 16.95 -21.84
CA TYR A 91 -6.90 17.11 -20.49
C TYR A 91 -7.81 15.96 -20.07
N LEU A 92 -8.76 15.55 -20.93
CA LEU A 92 -9.65 14.44 -20.64
C LEU A 92 -8.90 13.13 -20.38
N VAL A 93 -7.92 12.79 -21.23
CA VAL A 93 -7.19 11.52 -21.07
C VAL A 93 -6.19 11.57 -19.93
N SER A 94 -5.60 12.74 -19.64
CA SER A 94 -4.84 12.97 -18.41
C SER A 94 -5.72 12.84 -17.18
N PHE A 95 -6.94 13.38 -17.21
CA PHE A 95 -7.92 13.25 -16.13
C PHE A 95 -8.29 11.80 -15.86
N LEU A 96 -8.60 11.03 -16.90
CA LEU A 96 -8.91 9.61 -16.76
C LEU A 96 -7.74 8.81 -16.18
N GLY A 97 -6.50 9.11 -16.58
CA GLY A 97 -5.32 8.42 -16.04
C GLY A 97 -4.98 8.83 -14.61
N TYR A 98 -5.03 10.13 -14.30
CA TYR A 98 -4.71 10.65 -12.97
C TYR A 98 -5.73 10.20 -11.92
N ALA A 99 -7.02 10.18 -12.29
CA ALA A 99 -8.11 9.83 -11.39
C ALA A 99 -8.03 8.40 -10.83
N THR A 100 -7.37 7.47 -11.53
CA THR A 100 -7.27 6.08 -11.08
C THR A 100 -6.29 5.89 -9.94
N HIS A 101 -5.28 6.77 -9.82
CA HIS A 101 -4.12 6.51 -8.99
C HIS A 101 -4.45 6.47 -7.49
N GLY A 102 -5.05 7.55 -6.96
CA GLY A 102 -5.41 7.64 -5.55
C GLY A 102 -6.43 6.59 -5.14
N LEU A 103 -7.37 6.24 -6.04
CA LEU A 103 -8.34 5.17 -5.83
C LEU A 103 -7.67 3.79 -5.74
N LEU A 104 -6.75 3.48 -6.66
CA LEU A 104 -6.01 2.21 -6.63
C LEU A 104 -5.10 2.13 -5.40
N ASP A 105 -4.51 3.24 -4.98
CA ASP A 105 -3.72 3.28 -3.76
C ASP A 105 -4.55 3.08 -2.50
N ALA A 106 -5.79 3.60 -2.46
CA ALA A 106 -6.73 3.33 -1.36
C ALA A 106 -7.12 1.84 -1.28
N CYS A 107 -7.07 1.09 -2.39
CA CYS A 107 -7.22 -0.37 -2.37
C CYS A 107 -6.07 -1.09 -1.63
N THR A 108 -4.91 -0.45 -1.51
CA THR A 108 -3.75 -1.03 -0.82
C THR A 108 -3.77 -0.72 0.68
N SER A 109 -2.77 -1.23 1.39
CA SER A 109 -2.68 -1.18 2.85
C SER A 109 -1.78 -0.08 3.43
N TYR A 110 -1.28 0.82 2.58
CA TYR A 110 -0.36 1.90 2.98
C TYR A 110 -1.07 3.10 3.56
N GLY A 111 -2.25 3.42 3.03
CA GLY A 111 -3.02 4.58 3.45
C GLY A 111 -2.84 5.73 2.48
N THR A 112 -3.96 6.30 2.06
CA THR A 112 -4.02 7.41 1.12
C THR A 112 -4.96 8.47 1.67
N LEU A 113 -4.56 9.75 1.63
CA LEU A 113 -5.40 10.87 2.04
C LEU A 113 -6.39 11.26 0.94
N LEU A 114 -7.27 10.32 0.60
CA LEU A 114 -8.17 10.41 -0.54
C LEU A 114 -9.13 11.62 -0.43
N LEU A 115 -9.46 12.03 0.80
CA LEU A 115 -10.39 13.11 1.11
C LEU A 115 -9.71 14.43 1.52
N TRP A 116 -8.39 14.55 1.38
CA TRP A 116 -7.70 15.82 1.57
C TRP A 116 -8.27 16.89 0.60
N PRO A 117 -8.44 18.17 1.01
CA PRO A 117 -8.06 18.78 2.28
C PRO A 117 -9.13 18.70 3.39
N PHE A 118 -10.23 17.99 3.17
CA PHE A 118 -11.36 17.95 4.11
C PHE A 118 -11.14 16.97 5.27
N SER A 119 -10.32 15.93 5.06
CA SER A 119 -9.93 14.97 6.10
C SER A 119 -8.45 14.58 5.96
N TYR A 120 -7.84 14.31 7.11
CA TYR A 120 -6.48 13.79 7.24
C TYR A 120 -6.48 12.27 7.58
N GLU A 121 -7.59 11.58 7.34
CA GLU A 121 -7.68 10.13 7.52
C GLU A 121 -7.01 9.38 6.36
N ARG A 122 -6.08 8.48 6.70
CA ARG A 122 -5.42 7.58 5.74
C ARG A 122 -6.30 6.37 5.45
N ILE A 123 -7.01 6.41 4.32
CA ILE A 123 -7.94 5.36 3.90
C ILE A 123 -7.16 4.13 3.41
N THR A 124 -7.52 2.95 3.93
CA THR A 124 -6.99 1.63 3.52
C THR A 124 -8.13 0.62 3.38
N TRP A 125 -8.47 0.23 2.15
CA TRP A 125 -9.42 -0.86 1.90
C TRP A 125 -8.77 -2.23 1.97
N ASN A 126 -7.42 -2.29 1.88
CA ASN A 126 -6.63 -3.50 2.09
C ASN A 126 -7.01 -4.69 1.19
N ASN A 127 -7.65 -4.47 0.04
CA ASN A 127 -8.15 -5.54 -0.83
C ASN A 127 -7.18 -5.94 -1.95
N ILE A 128 -6.02 -5.29 -2.07
CA ILE A 128 -4.98 -5.69 -3.02
C ILE A 128 -3.56 -5.48 -2.47
N SER A 129 -2.63 -6.31 -2.93
CA SER A 129 -1.21 -6.19 -2.60
C SER A 129 -0.60 -4.95 -3.23
N ILE A 130 0.44 -4.39 -2.61
CA ILE A 130 1.14 -3.21 -3.13
C ILE A 130 1.83 -3.53 -4.45
N VAL A 131 2.34 -4.76 -4.59
CA VAL A 131 2.94 -5.30 -5.81
C VAL A 131 2.17 -6.57 -6.13
N ASP A 132 1.46 -6.61 -7.26
CA ASP A 132 0.59 -7.73 -7.60
C ASP A 132 0.69 -8.10 -9.09
N PRO A 133 1.59 -9.02 -9.48
CA PRO A 133 1.74 -9.43 -10.87
C PRO A 133 0.47 -10.05 -11.48
N ILE A 134 -0.39 -10.68 -10.67
CA ILE A 134 -1.65 -11.28 -11.14
C ILE A 134 -2.63 -10.16 -11.54
N PHE A 135 -2.59 -9.03 -10.86
CA PHE A 135 -3.29 -7.82 -11.28
C PHE A 135 -2.64 -7.14 -12.50
N THR A 136 -1.33 -6.89 -12.44
CA THR A 136 -0.61 -6.04 -13.39
C THR A 136 -0.45 -6.68 -14.76
N ILE A 137 -0.01 -7.95 -14.83
CA ILE A 137 0.38 -8.59 -16.09
C ILE A 137 -0.82 -8.73 -17.05
N PRO A 138 -2.00 -9.25 -16.64
CA PRO A 138 -3.14 -9.34 -17.55
C PRO A 138 -3.63 -7.95 -18.01
N THR A 139 -3.64 -6.97 -17.09
CA THR A 139 -3.99 -5.58 -17.43
C THR A 139 -3.04 -5.03 -18.48
N LEU A 140 -1.73 -5.23 -18.31
CA LEU A 140 -0.70 -4.79 -19.24
C LEU A 140 -0.83 -5.47 -20.61
N ILE A 141 -1.09 -6.77 -20.62
CA ILE A 141 -1.37 -7.53 -21.86
C ILE A 141 -2.54 -6.90 -22.60
N PHE A 142 -3.66 -6.63 -21.92
CA PHE A 142 -4.83 -6.01 -22.56
C PHE A 142 -4.56 -4.60 -23.07
N VAL A 143 -3.81 -3.77 -22.32
CA VAL A 143 -3.36 -2.44 -22.77
C VAL A 143 -2.49 -2.55 -24.02
N ILE A 144 -1.52 -3.47 -24.05
CA ILE A 144 -0.66 -3.71 -25.21
C ILE A 144 -1.47 -4.23 -26.39
N CYS A 145 -2.41 -5.15 -26.19
CA CYS A 145 -3.31 -5.62 -27.24
C CYS A 145 -4.14 -4.48 -27.81
N ALA A 146 -4.62 -3.55 -26.98
CA ALA A 146 -5.34 -2.36 -27.44
C ALA A 146 -4.46 -1.49 -28.36
N LEU A 147 -3.18 -1.31 -28.01
CA LEU A 147 -2.19 -0.57 -28.80
C LEU A 147 -1.89 -1.26 -30.14
N MET A 148 -1.58 -2.56 -30.11
CA MET A 148 -1.18 -3.32 -31.30
C MET A 148 -2.33 -3.49 -32.29
N THR A 149 -3.52 -3.82 -31.79
CA THR A 149 -4.70 -4.06 -32.64
C THR A 149 -5.46 -2.79 -33.01
N LYS A 150 -5.15 -1.67 -32.33
CA LYS A 150 -5.87 -0.39 -32.42
C LYS A 150 -7.36 -0.50 -32.08
N ARG A 151 -7.75 -1.50 -31.27
CA ARG A 151 -9.14 -1.74 -30.86
C ARG A 151 -9.33 -1.42 -29.38
N LYS A 152 -10.15 -0.41 -29.07
CA LYS A 152 -10.44 -0.02 -27.68
C LYS A 152 -11.13 -1.09 -26.84
N LYS A 153 -11.72 -2.12 -27.45
CA LYS A 153 -12.34 -3.26 -26.74
C LYS A 153 -11.39 -3.92 -25.73
N PHE A 154 -10.10 -3.97 -26.03
CA PHE A 154 -9.11 -4.57 -25.12
C PHE A 154 -8.87 -3.70 -23.88
N SER A 155 -9.01 -2.36 -23.98
CA SER A 155 -8.99 -1.49 -22.80
C SER A 155 -10.20 -1.75 -21.89
N PHE A 156 -11.37 -2.05 -22.46
CA PHE A 156 -12.52 -2.50 -21.65
C PHE A 156 -12.30 -3.87 -21.00
N PHE A 157 -11.58 -4.79 -21.62
CA PHE A 157 -11.17 -6.04 -20.96
C PHE A 157 -10.17 -5.80 -19.83
N ALA A 158 -9.23 -4.86 -20.00
CA ALA A 158 -8.35 -4.42 -18.90
C ALA A 158 -9.16 -3.86 -17.73
N ILE A 159 -10.09 -2.93 -17.99
CA ILE A 159 -10.97 -2.34 -16.96
C ILE A 159 -11.82 -3.42 -16.29
N GLY A 160 -12.38 -4.35 -17.07
CA GLY A 160 -13.14 -5.48 -16.55
C GLY A 160 -12.30 -6.37 -15.62
N TRP A 161 -11.05 -6.66 -16.00
CA TRP A 161 -10.12 -7.42 -15.15
C TRP A 161 -9.76 -6.67 -13.87
N ILE A 162 -9.47 -5.37 -13.96
CA ILE A 162 -9.19 -4.50 -12.80
C ILE A 162 -10.35 -4.57 -11.80
N LEU A 163 -11.58 -4.31 -12.27
CA LEU A 163 -12.76 -4.32 -11.42
C LEU A 163 -13.02 -5.70 -10.81
N PHE A 164 -12.93 -6.75 -11.63
CA PHE A 164 -13.07 -8.14 -11.18
C PHE A 164 -12.08 -8.46 -10.06
N TYR A 165 -10.80 -8.14 -10.24
CA TYR A 165 -9.74 -8.47 -9.28
C TYR A 165 -9.89 -7.68 -7.97
N LEU A 166 -10.25 -6.40 -8.04
CA LEU A 166 -10.51 -5.58 -6.85
C LEU A 166 -11.74 -6.06 -6.06
N ILE A 167 -12.81 -6.47 -6.76
CA ILE A 167 -14.00 -7.06 -6.13
C ILE A 167 -13.65 -8.42 -5.51
N PHE A 168 -12.90 -9.26 -6.23
CA PHE A 168 -12.43 -10.53 -5.71
C PHE A 168 -11.57 -10.33 -4.45
N GLY A 169 -10.71 -9.31 -4.44
CA GLY A 169 -9.96 -8.88 -3.27
C GLY A 169 -10.82 -8.53 -2.06
N LEU A 170 -11.95 -7.83 -2.26
CA LEU A 170 -12.90 -7.52 -1.18
C LEU A 170 -13.54 -8.80 -0.61
N VAL A 171 -13.91 -9.74 -1.48
CA VAL A 171 -14.45 -11.05 -1.05
C VAL A 171 -13.41 -11.82 -0.24
N GLN A 172 -12.16 -11.83 -0.69
CA GLN A 172 -11.06 -12.50 0.01
C GLN A 172 -10.75 -11.82 1.35
N TYR A 173 -10.83 -10.49 1.43
CA TYR A 173 -10.69 -9.73 2.67
C TYR A 173 -11.74 -10.16 3.70
N GLU A 174 -13.03 -10.18 3.34
CA GLU A 174 -14.11 -10.57 4.27
C GLU A 174 -13.97 -12.01 4.77
N ARG A 175 -13.60 -12.95 3.89
CA ARG A 175 -13.34 -14.35 4.27
C ARG A 175 -12.18 -14.45 5.27
N THR A 176 -11.11 -13.70 5.02
CA THR A 176 -9.94 -13.64 5.89
C THR A 176 -10.26 -12.94 7.21
N LEU A 177 -11.13 -11.94 7.19
CA LEU A 177 -11.61 -11.21 8.37
C LEU A 177 -12.39 -12.12 9.31
N SER A 178 -13.25 -12.98 8.76
CA SER A 178 -13.92 -14.01 9.55
C SER A 178 -12.90 -14.94 10.21
N ALA A 179 -11.97 -15.50 9.43
CA ALA A 179 -10.96 -16.42 9.95
C ALA A 179 -10.05 -15.77 11.03
N ALA A 180 -9.71 -14.49 10.86
CA ALA A 180 -8.91 -13.76 11.85
C ALA A 180 -9.67 -13.52 13.17
N LYS A 181 -10.97 -13.22 13.10
CA LYS A 181 -11.82 -13.10 14.29
C LYS A 181 -11.99 -14.43 15.00
N ASP A 182 -12.17 -15.51 14.25
CA ASP A 182 -12.27 -16.87 14.78
C ASP A 182 -10.96 -17.27 15.48
N LEU A 183 -9.80 -16.96 14.89
CA LEU A 183 -8.49 -17.18 15.48
C LEU A 183 -8.26 -16.38 16.77
N ALA A 184 -8.64 -15.10 16.80
CA ALA A 184 -8.55 -14.31 18.02
C ALA A 184 -9.45 -14.89 19.12
N SER A 185 -10.68 -15.28 18.77
CA SER A 185 -11.64 -15.87 19.70
C SER A 185 -11.18 -17.24 20.22
N SER A 186 -10.55 -18.07 19.39
CA SER A 186 -10.02 -19.38 19.81
C SER A 186 -8.87 -19.25 20.81
N ARG A 187 -8.15 -18.11 20.80
CA ARG A 187 -7.15 -17.77 21.82
C ARG A 187 -7.75 -17.12 23.07
N GLY A 188 -9.07 -16.93 23.13
CA GLY A 188 -9.73 -16.18 24.19
C GLY A 188 -9.50 -14.67 24.12
N HIS A 189 -8.99 -14.14 23.01
CA HIS A 189 -8.67 -12.74 22.84
C HIS A 189 -9.85 -11.95 22.27
N SER A 190 -10.00 -10.70 22.71
CA SER A 190 -10.83 -9.70 22.04
C SER A 190 -9.99 -8.93 21.02
N ALA A 191 -10.30 -9.04 19.73
CA ALA A 191 -9.65 -8.26 18.68
C ALA A 191 -10.18 -6.82 18.67
N GLU A 192 -9.74 -6.00 19.63
CA GLU A 192 -10.11 -4.57 19.77
C GLU A 192 -9.84 -3.78 18.49
N ARG A 193 -8.77 -4.16 17.82
CA ARG A 193 -8.37 -3.61 16.55
C ARG A 193 -7.83 -4.74 15.69
N LEU A 194 -8.28 -4.83 14.45
CA LEU A 194 -7.88 -5.87 13.52
C LEU A 194 -7.66 -5.24 12.14
N THR A 195 -6.52 -5.53 11.52
CA THR A 195 -6.26 -5.19 10.13
C THR A 195 -5.67 -6.39 9.42
N LEU A 196 -5.99 -6.49 8.13
CA LEU A 196 -5.49 -7.53 7.26
C LEU A 196 -4.75 -6.89 6.11
N LYS A 197 -3.75 -7.60 5.58
CA LYS A 197 -2.98 -7.14 4.43
C LYS A 197 -2.66 -8.34 3.55
N PRO A 198 -2.99 -8.32 2.25
CA PRO A 198 -2.52 -9.37 1.36
C PRO A 198 -1.00 -9.31 1.30
N SER A 199 -0.37 -10.49 1.28
CA SER A 199 1.08 -10.59 1.13
C SER A 199 1.50 -10.23 -0.30
N PHE A 200 2.80 -10.20 -0.58
CA PHE A 200 3.29 -9.77 -1.90
C PHE A 200 2.77 -10.68 -3.02
N GLY A 201 2.23 -10.07 -4.07
CA GLY A 201 1.96 -10.76 -5.33
C GLY A 201 0.69 -11.59 -5.41
N ASN A 202 -0.20 -11.59 -4.39
CA ASN A 202 -1.36 -12.49 -4.37
C ASN A 202 -2.48 -12.03 -3.42
N LEU A 203 -3.67 -12.65 -3.57
CA LEU A 203 -4.84 -12.51 -2.69
C LEU A 203 -5.14 -13.81 -1.90
N ILE A 204 -4.15 -14.70 -1.79
CA ILE A 204 -4.27 -16.02 -1.18
C ILE A 204 -3.82 -15.98 0.28
N LEU A 205 -2.66 -15.37 0.53
CA LEU A 205 -1.99 -15.34 1.83
C LEU A 205 -2.03 -13.92 2.37
N TRP A 206 -2.44 -13.78 3.63
CA TRP A 206 -2.73 -12.51 4.26
C TRP A 206 -1.99 -12.40 5.58
N LYS A 207 -1.40 -11.25 5.87
CA LYS A 207 -0.95 -10.87 7.20
C LYS A 207 -2.16 -10.38 7.99
N SER A 208 -2.44 -11.05 9.10
CA SER A 208 -3.41 -10.62 10.11
C SER A 208 -2.67 -9.93 11.24
N ILE A 209 -3.20 -8.80 11.70
CA ILE A 209 -2.66 -8.07 12.84
C ILE A 209 -3.84 -7.67 13.70
N TYR A 210 -3.87 -8.15 14.92
CA TYR A 210 -4.85 -7.67 15.89
C TYR A 210 -4.22 -7.25 17.19
N LYS A 211 -4.87 -6.28 17.85
CA LYS A 211 -4.53 -5.83 19.19
C LYS A 211 -5.47 -6.50 20.19
N HIS A 212 -4.89 -7.04 21.25
CA HIS A 212 -5.59 -7.48 22.44
C HIS A 212 -4.81 -6.96 23.65
N GLU A 213 -5.48 -6.18 24.51
CA GLU A 213 -4.84 -5.47 25.62
C GLU A 213 -3.67 -4.59 25.13
N GLU A 214 -2.46 -4.87 25.59
CA GLU A 214 -1.25 -4.10 25.29
C GLU A 214 -0.38 -4.77 24.22
N ASN A 215 -0.83 -5.87 23.61
CA ASN A 215 -0.06 -6.63 22.64
C ASN A 215 -0.71 -6.65 21.27
N PHE A 216 0.14 -6.58 20.24
CA PHE A 216 -0.20 -6.94 18.88
C PHE A 216 0.19 -8.38 18.61
N TYR A 217 -0.71 -9.10 17.95
CA TYR A 217 -0.51 -10.46 17.47
C TYR A 217 -0.51 -10.42 15.95
N VAL A 218 0.51 -11.05 15.37
CA VAL A 218 0.68 -11.13 13.92
C VAL A 218 0.66 -12.59 13.51
N ASP A 219 -0.19 -12.92 12.55
CA ASP A 219 -0.32 -14.28 12.02
C ASP A 219 -0.48 -14.22 10.50
N ALA A 220 -0.12 -15.30 9.80
CA ALA A 220 -0.48 -15.45 8.41
C ALA A 220 -1.81 -16.22 8.30
N ILE A 221 -2.70 -15.79 7.41
CA ILE A 221 -3.95 -16.47 7.11
C ILE A 221 -3.99 -16.74 5.61
N ARG A 222 -4.07 -18.02 5.26
CA ARG A 222 -4.23 -18.49 3.89
C ARG A 222 -5.70 -18.75 3.61
N THR A 223 -6.26 -18.07 2.63
CA THR A 223 -7.68 -18.11 2.26
C THR A 223 -7.84 -18.56 0.81
N VAL A 224 -8.26 -19.81 0.57
CA VAL A 224 -8.52 -20.35 -0.79
C VAL A 224 -9.89 -21.00 -0.89
N GLN A 225 -10.02 -22.29 -0.57
CA GLN A 225 -11.32 -22.98 -0.44
C GLN A 225 -11.76 -22.93 1.03
N SER A 226 -10.88 -23.39 1.91
CA SER A 226 -10.89 -23.15 3.35
C SER A 226 -9.88 -22.06 3.74
N SER A 227 -10.01 -21.57 4.96
CA SER A 227 -9.04 -20.68 5.59
C SER A 227 -8.21 -21.46 6.61
N HIS A 228 -6.89 -21.32 6.53
CA HIS A 228 -5.93 -21.89 7.48
C HIS A 228 -5.03 -20.78 7.99
N TRP A 229 -4.65 -20.80 9.27
CA TRP A 229 -3.67 -19.87 9.80
C TRP A 229 -2.32 -20.55 9.99
N CYS A 230 -1.28 -19.74 9.89
CA CYS A 230 0.09 -20.07 10.22
C CYS A 230 0.46 -19.16 11.38
N SER A 231 0.68 -19.76 12.56
CA SER A 231 0.99 -19.01 13.78
C SER A 231 2.19 -18.11 13.54
N GLY A 232 2.09 -16.89 14.04
CA GLY A 232 3.17 -15.94 13.97
C GLY A 232 3.62 -15.44 15.34
N GLU A 233 4.06 -14.20 15.35
CA GLU A 233 4.72 -13.58 16.49
C GLU A 233 3.78 -12.60 17.20
N SER A 234 4.16 -12.19 18.41
CA SER A 234 3.50 -11.11 19.12
C SER A 234 4.51 -10.11 19.63
N THR A 235 4.08 -8.86 19.73
CA THR A 235 4.90 -7.79 20.29
C THR A 235 4.02 -6.85 21.09
N ARG A 236 4.62 -6.22 22.09
CA ARG A 236 3.91 -5.21 22.87
C ARG A 236 3.76 -3.94 22.04
N ALA A 237 2.59 -3.32 22.13
CA ALA A 237 2.35 -2.02 21.52
C ALA A 237 3.33 -1.00 22.10
N PHE A 238 3.88 -0.15 21.23
CA PHE A 238 4.83 0.87 21.63
C PHE A 238 4.22 1.81 22.70
N SER A 239 5.03 2.14 23.68
CA SER A 239 4.71 3.10 24.74
C SER A 239 5.99 3.76 25.22
N TYR A 240 5.97 5.09 25.36
CA TYR A 240 7.15 5.85 25.80
C TYR A 240 7.64 5.38 27.17
N LYS A 241 6.73 5.18 28.12
CA LYS A 241 7.08 4.80 29.50
C LYS A 241 7.91 3.52 29.58
N GLN A 242 7.68 2.56 28.68
CA GLN A 242 8.35 1.26 28.73
C GLN A 242 9.53 1.17 27.78
N HIS A 243 9.42 1.79 26.60
CA HIS A 243 10.38 1.60 25.52
C HIS A 243 11.41 2.73 25.44
N LEU A 244 11.00 3.96 25.77
CA LEU A 244 11.84 5.17 25.69
C LEU A 244 11.60 6.10 26.91
N PRO A 245 11.83 5.62 28.14
CA PRO A 245 11.50 6.38 29.35
C PRO A 245 12.37 7.62 29.56
N LYS A 246 13.55 7.72 28.92
CA LYS A 246 14.46 8.86 29.08
C LYS A 246 14.30 9.90 27.97
N LEU A 247 13.57 9.56 26.90
CA LEU A 247 13.32 10.50 25.82
C LEU A 247 12.44 11.65 26.30
N ASN A 248 12.94 12.88 26.13
CA ASN A 248 12.17 14.08 26.41
C ASN A 248 10.99 14.19 25.43
N ARG A 249 9.77 14.36 25.95
CA ARG A 249 8.51 14.40 25.16
C ARG A 249 8.38 15.65 24.29
N ASP A 250 9.14 16.71 24.58
CA ASP A 250 9.13 17.95 23.80
C ASP A 250 10.18 17.96 22.67
N SER A 251 11.08 16.95 22.65
CA SER A 251 12.16 16.84 21.65
C SER A 251 11.65 16.63 20.22
N GLN A 252 12.49 16.96 19.24
CA GLN A 252 12.18 16.72 17.83
C GLN A 252 11.95 15.23 17.53
N GLN A 253 12.72 14.32 18.15
CA GLN A 253 12.49 12.87 18.01
C GLN A 253 11.12 12.43 18.55
N ALA A 254 10.64 13.03 19.64
CA ALA A 254 9.30 12.73 20.15
C ALA A 254 8.21 13.17 19.17
N LYS A 255 8.37 14.34 18.52
CA LYS A 255 7.48 14.80 17.44
C LYS A 255 7.53 13.87 16.23
N ASP A 256 8.72 13.42 15.83
CA ASP A 256 8.90 12.48 14.72
C ASP A 256 8.19 11.14 14.98
N ILE A 257 8.27 10.63 16.22
CA ILE A 257 7.54 9.43 16.63
C ILE A 257 6.02 9.66 16.55
N GLU A 258 5.49 10.82 16.96
CA GLU A 258 4.05 11.11 16.86
C GLU A 258 3.59 11.23 15.40
N ARG A 259 4.40 11.86 14.53
CA ARG A 259 4.15 11.91 13.08
C ARG A 259 4.15 10.50 12.48
N PHE A 260 5.11 9.67 12.88
CA PHE A 260 5.19 8.26 12.47
C PHE A 260 4.07 7.41 13.07
N ARG A 261 3.59 7.71 14.28
CA ARG A 261 2.42 7.10 14.91
C ARG A 261 1.17 7.39 14.09
N TRP A 262 0.96 8.63 13.67
CA TRP A 262 -0.15 8.98 12.77
C TRP A 262 -0.04 8.24 11.42
N PHE A 263 1.14 8.24 10.80
CA PHE A 263 1.40 7.53 9.52
C PHE A 263 1.15 6.01 9.62
N SER A 264 1.65 5.40 10.69
CA SER A 264 1.47 3.98 10.99
C SER A 264 0.05 3.64 11.44
N GLN A 265 -0.82 4.66 11.55
CA GLN A 265 -2.14 4.55 12.15
C GLN A 265 -2.06 3.88 13.52
N ASP A 266 -1.09 4.22 14.37
CA ASP A 266 -0.93 3.69 15.74
C ASP A 266 -0.55 2.19 15.82
N TYR A 267 -0.09 1.59 14.72
CA TYR A 267 0.49 0.23 14.71
C TYR A 267 2.00 0.28 14.96
N LEU A 268 2.38 0.83 16.10
CA LEU A 268 3.78 0.97 16.49
C LEU A 268 4.25 -0.22 17.35
N GLY A 269 5.42 -0.76 16.98
CA GLY A 269 6.19 -1.72 17.76
C GLY A 269 7.55 -1.15 18.17
N TYR A 270 8.35 -1.94 18.90
CA TYR A 270 9.69 -1.53 19.32
C TYR A 270 10.67 -2.70 19.29
N GLN A 271 11.85 -2.49 18.68
CA GLN A 271 12.98 -3.42 18.75
C GLN A 271 14.06 -2.81 19.65
N LYS A 272 14.29 -3.44 20.80
CA LYS A 272 15.11 -2.88 21.88
C LYS A 272 16.60 -2.81 21.52
N GLU A 273 17.10 -3.82 20.81
CA GLU A 273 18.51 -3.98 20.44
C GLU A 273 18.96 -2.85 19.51
N LYS A 274 18.06 -2.37 18.65
CA LYS A 274 18.30 -1.31 17.66
C LYS A 274 17.75 0.06 18.11
N LYS A 275 17.10 0.15 19.27
CA LYS A 275 16.30 1.31 19.71
C LYS A 275 15.35 1.82 18.61
N LEU A 276 14.66 0.88 17.97
CA LEU A 276 13.93 1.12 16.73
C LEU A 276 12.42 1.10 17.00
N VAL A 277 11.75 2.21 16.75
CA VAL A 277 10.28 2.30 16.71
C VAL A 277 9.80 1.88 15.33
N THR A 278 9.00 0.82 15.24
CA THR A 278 8.67 0.16 13.96
C THR A 278 7.20 0.28 13.58
N ASP A 279 6.90 0.19 12.29
CA ASP A 279 5.54 -0.03 11.78
C ASP A 279 5.29 -1.53 11.59
N ILE A 280 4.59 -2.16 12.54
CA ILE A 280 4.39 -3.62 12.54
C ILE A 280 3.52 -4.11 11.38
N ARG A 281 2.84 -3.19 10.68
CA ARG A 281 2.03 -3.53 9.51
C ARG A 281 2.88 -4.13 8.40
N TYR A 282 4.17 -3.84 8.35
CA TYR A 282 5.02 -4.09 7.21
C TYR A 282 6.20 -4.95 7.56
N SER A 283 6.16 -6.22 7.14
CA SER A 283 7.22 -7.21 7.28
C SER A 283 7.41 -7.94 5.96
N MET A 284 8.56 -8.60 5.78
CA MET A 284 8.80 -9.44 4.61
C MET A 284 7.90 -10.68 4.61
N LEU A 285 7.72 -11.30 5.79
CA LEU A 285 6.84 -12.45 5.97
C LEU A 285 5.53 -12.09 6.67
N PRO A 286 4.38 -12.64 6.22
CA PRO A 286 3.08 -12.27 6.76
C PRO A 286 2.82 -12.71 8.21
N ASN A 287 3.58 -13.66 8.74
CA ASN A 287 3.47 -14.14 10.13
C ASN A 287 4.52 -13.54 11.10
N GLN A 288 5.34 -12.58 10.65
CA GLN A 288 6.42 -12.02 11.48
C GLN A 288 6.19 -10.55 11.87
N ILE A 289 6.78 -10.12 12.98
CA ILE A 289 6.80 -8.72 13.45
C ILE A 289 8.03 -7.95 12.99
N GLU A 290 9.04 -8.61 12.40
CA GLU A 290 10.23 -7.93 11.89
C GLU A 290 9.85 -6.93 10.80
N ALA A 291 9.99 -5.65 11.14
CA ALA A 291 9.48 -4.58 10.32
C ALA A 291 10.44 -4.23 9.18
N MET A 292 9.89 -3.82 8.03
CA MET A 292 10.68 -3.37 6.89
C MET A 292 11.26 -1.96 7.07
N TRP A 293 10.75 -1.20 8.05
CA TRP A 293 11.20 0.16 8.34
C TRP A 293 10.82 0.62 9.74
N GLY A 294 11.47 1.70 10.17
CA GLY A 294 11.18 2.35 11.44
C GLY A 294 12.08 3.56 11.70
N LEU A 295 11.97 4.11 12.90
CA LEU A 295 12.77 5.22 13.41
C LEU A 295 13.74 4.74 14.48
N VAL A 296 15.02 4.91 14.22
CA VAL A 296 16.07 4.71 15.23
C VAL A 296 16.10 5.94 16.12
N ILE A 297 15.92 5.71 17.40
CA ILE A 297 15.87 6.75 18.42
C ILE A 297 17.17 6.74 19.21
N ASP A 298 17.76 7.91 19.36
CA ASP A 298 18.94 8.12 20.18
C ASP A 298 18.65 9.16 21.26
N GLU A 299 18.40 8.67 22.48
CA GLU A 299 18.10 9.48 23.67
C GLU A 299 19.27 10.40 24.10
N THR A 300 20.45 10.31 23.45
CA THR A 300 21.63 11.13 23.76
C THR A 300 21.80 12.34 22.84
N LEU A 301 21.06 12.41 21.72
CA LEU A 301 21.17 13.51 20.77
C LEU A 301 20.55 14.81 21.31
N ASP A 302 20.97 15.93 20.72
CA ASP A 302 20.41 17.25 21.00
C ASP A 302 18.88 17.30 20.79
N PHE A 303 18.24 18.18 21.53
CA PHE A 303 16.78 18.31 21.58
C PHE A 303 16.10 18.55 20.22
N GLU A 304 16.80 19.25 19.31
CA GLU A 304 16.29 19.61 17.97
C GLU A 304 16.65 18.59 16.88
N LYS A 305 17.38 17.51 17.21
CA LYS A 305 17.78 16.51 16.22
C LYS A 305 16.64 15.57 15.90
N HIS A 306 16.43 15.33 14.60
CA HIS A 306 15.48 14.34 14.11
C HIS A 306 15.94 12.90 14.40
N ALA A 307 14.97 11.99 14.46
CA ALA A 307 15.24 10.55 14.51
C ALA A 307 15.91 10.09 13.21
N SER A 308 16.56 8.92 13.19
CA SER A 308 17.14 8.38 11.95
C SER A 308 16.20 7.37 11.28
N TRP A 309 15.99 7.52 9.97
CA TRP A 309 15.21 6.54 9.20
C TRP A 309 15.99 5.25 9.00
N TRP A 310 15.36 4.13 9.30
CA TRP A 310 15.92 2.80 9.06
C TRP A 310 15.02 1.98 8.16
N THR A 311 15.63 1.21 7.26
CA THR A 311 14.94 0.23 6.41
C THR A 311 15.68 -1.10 6.40
N GLY A 312 14.94 -2.19 6.41
CA GLY A 312 15.44 -3.55 6.28
C GLY A 312 14.55 -4.30 5.29
N ARG A 313 15.03 -4.50 4.06
CA ARG A 313 14.26 -5.15 2.99
C ARG A 313 14.95 -6.39 2.43
N SER A 314 15.92 -6.94 3.15
CA SER A 314 16.54 -8.21 2.80
C SER A 314 15.54 -9.33 3.05
N LEU A 315 15.41 -10.24 2.07
CA LEU A 315 14.68 -11.48 2.21
C LEU A 315 15.71 -12.59 1.99
N GLU A 316 16.02 -13.33 3.05
CA GLU A 316 16.96 -14.45 2.96
C GLU A 316 16.31 -15.62 2.18
N PRO A 317 17.09 -16.48 1.51
CA PRO A 317 16.54 -17.62 0.77
C PRO A 317 15.60 -18.50 1.61
N SER A 318 15.93 -18.71 2.89
CA SER A 318 15.09 -19.47 3.83
C SER A 318 13.75 -18.81 4.12
N GLU A 319 13.69 -17.47 4.14
CA GLU A 319 12.43 -16.73 4.31
C GLU A 319 11.56 -16.84 3.05
N LEU A 320 12.17 -16.84 1.86
CA LEU A 320 11.45 -17.04 0.62
C LEU A 320 10.80 -18.43 0.58
N ASP A 321 11.54 -19.46 1.02
CA ASP A 321 11.01 -20.81 1.12
C ASP A 321 9.83 -20.87 2.09
N LEU A 322 9.95 -20.26 3.27
CA LEU A 322 8.87 -20.18 4.26
C LEU A 322 7.64 -19.43 3.71
N PHE A 323 7.85 -18.34 2.96
CA PHE A 323 6.78 -17.62 2.28
C PHE A 323 6.04 -18.52 1.28
N LEU A 324 6.79 -19.25 0.45
CA LEU A 324 6.23 -20.16 -0.55
C LEU A 324 5.48 -21.31 0.10
N GLU A 325 6.02 -21.89 1.18
CA GLU A 325 5.36 -22.92 1.97
C GLU A 325 4.00 -22.44 2.48
N MET A 326 3.96 -21.28 3.14
CA MET A 326 2.69 -20.69 3.61
C MET A 326 1.71 -20.43 2.46
N LEU A 327 2.21 -19.98 1.30
CA LEU A 327 1.37 -19.70 0.13
C LEU A 327 0.71 -20.97 -0.44
N ILE A 328 1.44 -22.09 -0.48
CA ILE A 328 0.88 -23.39 -0.90
C ILE A 328 0.16 -24.14 0.23
N GLY A 329 0.22 -23.62 1.46
CA GLY A 329 -0.44 -24.18 2.65
C GLY A 329 0.37 -25.24 3.40
N LYS A 330 1.66 -25.38 3.09
CA LYS A 330 2.60 -26.17 3.90
C LYS A 330 3.05 -25.34 5.11
N GLY A 331 3.26 -25.99 6.25
CA GLY A 331 3.62 -25.29 7.50
C GLY A 331 2.48 -24.54 8.19
N CYS A 332 1.28 -24.52 7.59
CA CYS A 332 0.08 -23.88 8.14
C CYS A 332 -0.96 -24.95 8.52
N SER A 333 -0.85 -25.61 9.68
CA SER A 333 -1.91 -26.50 10.23
C SER A 333 -1.72 -26.90 11.71
N ASP A 334 -2.84 -26.88 12.44
CA ASP A 334 -3.24 -27.55 13.71
C ASP A 334 -2.16 -28.05 14.69
N ASN A 335 -1.64 -27.16 15.55
CA ASN A 335 -1.07 -27.59 16.84
C ASN A 335 -1.90 -27.22 18.07
N ASP A 336 -3.13 -26.71 17.91
CA ASP A 336 -4.09 -26.50 19.02
C ASP A 336 -5.39 -27.34 18.90
N LYS A 337 -5.45 -28.30 17.98
CA LYS A 337 -6.50 -29.34 17.98
C LYS A 337 -5.94 -30.71 18.37
N LYS A 338 -5.40 -30.82 19.59
CA LYS A 338 -5.34 -32.10 20.32
C LYS A 338 -5.52 -31.87 21.83
N ILE A 339 -6.77 -32.08 22.23
CA ILE A 339 -7.29 -32.56 23.54
C ILE A 339 -7.17 -31.59 24.71
#